data_AF-A0ABC8KTR3-F1
#
_entry.id   AF-A0ABC8KTR3-F1
#
_cell.length_a   1.000
_cell.length_b   1.000
_cell.length_c   1.000
_cell.angle_alpha   90.00
_cell.angle_beta   90.00
_cell.angle_gamma   90.00
#
_symmetry.space_group_name_H-M   'P 1'
#
loop_
_entity.id
_entity.type
_entity.pdbx_description
1 polymer ?
#
loop_
_entity_poly.entity_id
_entity_poly.type
_entity_poly.pdbx_seq_one_letter_code
_entity_poly.pdbx_strand_id
1 'polypeptide(L)'
;MAFSCVTRNVFSILPLLVILLTIPLSSSFSPSDKVTKELLDQLCSKPTIDDKFCVWQTSYATTVGLDLSGLVDMVLKKTQAFGNMNLSSMKGLATTTTDPYLKETYKICVIDYELAITAIEGAQAFA
;
A
#
# COMPACT_ATOMS: atom_id res chain seq x y z
N MET A 1 -9.33 -6.95 -13.39
CA MET A 1 -9.98 -7.42 -12.15
C MET A 1 -10.24 -6.18 -11.29
N ALA A 2 -11.48 -5.75 -11.16
CA ALA A 2 -11.82 -4.60 -10.33
C ALA A 2 -11.89 -5.08 -8.88
N PHE A 3 -10.89 -4.74 -8.06
CA PHE A 3 -10.98 -4.94 -6.63
C PHE A 3 -12.13 -4.10 -6.11
N SER A 4 -13.18 -4.75 -5.63
CA SER A 4 -14.38 -4.09 -5.12
C SER A 4 -14.00 -3.22 -3.91
N CYS A 5 -14.19 -1.90 -3.98
CA CYS A 5 -14.01 -1.03 -2.81
C CYS A 5 -14.97 -1.42 -1.68
N VAL A 6 -16.10 -2.04 -2.03
CA VAL A 6 -17.17 -2.43 -1.11
C VAL A 6 -16.70 -3.47 -0.08
N THR A 7 -15.69 -4.29 -0.40
CA THR A 7 -15.12 -5.25 0.56
C THR A 7 -13.94 -4.71 1.35
N ARG A 8 -13.45 -3.49 1.05
CA ARG A 8 -12.38 -2.86 1.81
C ARG A 8 -12.99 -2.11 2.99
N ASN A 9 -13.46 -2.90 3.95
CA ASN A 9 -13.80 -2.47 5.30
C ASN A 9 -12.75 -1.46 5.77
N VAL A 10 -13.16 -0.19 5.80
CA VAL A 10 -12.77 0.90 6.70
C VAL A 10 -11.48 0.62 7.47
N PHE A 11 -10.41 1.34 7.10
CA PHE A 11 -9.25 1.57 7.96
C PHE A 11 -8.60 0.33 8.58
N SER A 12 -7.74 -0.31 7.81
CA SER A 12 -6.65 -1.07 8.40
C SER A 12 -5.33 -0.49 7.91
N ILE A 13 -5.05 0.74 8.35
CA ILE A 13 -3.67 1.23 8.58
C ILE A 13 -3.18 0.70 9.95
N LEU A 14 -4.11 0.27 10.79
CA LEU A 14 -3.85 -0.45 12.05
C LEU A 14 -2.91 -1.66 11.90
N PRO A 15 -3.00 -2.53 10.86
CA PRO A 15 -2.10 -3.67 10.70
C PRO A 15 -0.68 -3.20 10.41
N LEU A 16 -0.46 -2.10 9.69
CA LEU A 16 0.91 -1.63 9.43
C LEU A 16 1.57 -1.13 10.74
N LEU A 17 0.82 -0.39 11.56
CA LEU A 17 1.24 0.03 12.90
C LEU A 17 1.39 -1.16 13.87
N VAL A 18 0.50 -2.14 13.80
CA VAL A 18 0.57 -3.36 14.62
C VAL A 18 1.71 -4.28 14.16
N ILE A 19 2.04 -4.33 12.87
CA ILE A 19 3.20 -5.05 12.34
C ILE A 19 4.49 -4.41 12.86
N LEU A 20 4.57 -3.06 12.92
CA LEU A 20 5.69 -2.34 13.55
C LEU A 20 5.79 -2.60 15.06
N LEU A 21 4.66 -2.77 15.76
CA LEU A 21 4.60 -2.99 17.21
C LEU A 21 4.76 -4.45 17.65
N THR A 22 4.56 -5.42 16.76
CA THR A 22 4.63 -6.87 17.04
C THR A 22 5.93 -7.53 16.59
N ILE A 23 6.89 -6.75 16.06
CA ILE A 23 8.25 -7.23 15.84
C ILE A 23 8.85 -7.51 17.22
N PRO A 24 9.27 -8.76 17.52
CA PRO A 24 9.95 -9.04 18.78
C PRO A 24 11.19 -8.13 18.86
N LEU A 25 11.39 -7.51 20.02
CA LEU A 25 12.46 -6.56 20.37
C LEU A 25 13.90 -7.10 20.20
N SER A 26 14.10 -8.19 19.46
CA SER A 26 15.39 -8.86 19.24
C SER A 26 16.09 -8.43 17.95
N SER A 27 15.38 -7.83 16.98
CA SER A 27 15.97 -7.16 15.81
C SER A 27 15.24 -5.84 15.57
N SER A 28 15.68 -4.78 16.24
CA SER A 28 15.26 -3.43 15.90
C SER A 28 15.79 -3.13 14.51
N PHE A 29 14.92 -3.13 13.50
CA PHE A 29 15.31 -2.62 12.20
C PHE A 29 15.63 -1.13 12.31
N SER A 30 16.83 -0.74 11.90
CA SER A 30 17.20 0.65 11.75
C SER A 30 16.74 1.16 10.38
N PRO A 31 16.28 2.42 10.25
CA PRO A 31 16.03 3.03 8.94
C PRO A 31 17.22 2.95 7.97
N SER A 32 18.45 2.89 8.50
CA SER A 32 19.69 2.76 7.74
C SER A 32 20.07 1.33 7.36
N ASP A 33 19.31 0.31 7.81
CA ASP A 33 19.62 -1.08 7.52
C ASP A 33 19.50 -1.35 6.04
N LYS A 34 20.52 -2.00 5.46
CA LYS A 34 20.52 -2.33 4.04
C LYS A 34 19.49 -3.40 3.74
N VAL A 35 18.77 -3.20 2.63
CA VAL A 35 17.81 -4.18 2.16
C VAL A 35 18.55 -5.39 1.61
N THR A 36 18.50 -6.48 2.37
CA THR A 36 18.97 -7.81 1.92
C THR A 36 17.80 -8.66 1.48
N LYS A 37 18.10 -9.77 0.79
CA LYS A 37 17.09 -10.75 0.42
C LYS A 37 16.41 -11.33 1.65
N GLU A 38 17.18 -11.62 2.70
CA GLU A 38 16.68 -12.18 3.96
C GLU A 38 15.75 -11.18 4.67
N LEU A 39 16.08 -9.88 4.65
CA LEU A 39 15.22 -8.84 5.19
C LEU A 39 13.87 -8.79 4.43
N LEU A 40 13.92 -8.84 3.10
CA LEU A 40 12.71 -8.86 2.27
C LEU A 40 11.88 -10.11 2.51
N ASP A 41 12.49 -11.28 2.58
CA ASP A 41 11.81 -12.55 2.87
C ASP A 41 11.16 -12.50 4.28
N GLN A 42 11.84 -11.90 5.26
CA GLN A 42 11.27 -11.68 6.59
C GLN A 42 10.09 -10.71 6.57
N LEU A 43 10.18 -9.59 5.84
CA LEU A 43 9.08 -8.64 5.71
C LEU A 43 7.88 -9.28 4.98
N CYS A 44 8.13 -9.98 3.87
CA CYS A 44 7.10 -10.60 3.05
C CYS A 44 6.47 -11.86 3.66
N SER A 45 7.09 -12.46 4.67
CA SER A 45 6.51 -13.58 5.44
C SER A 45 5.61 -13.12 6.58
N LYS A 46 5.53 -11.82 6.87
CA LYS A 46 4.64 -11.28 7.92
C LYS A 46 3.21 -11.16 7.40
N PRO A 47 2.22 -11.84 8.01
CA PRO A 47 0.83 -11.51 7.76
C PRO A 47 0.55 -10.07 8.20
N THR A 48 -0.28 -9.30 7.50
CA THR A 48 -1.22 -9.66 6.41
C THR A 48 -0.69 -9.32 5.01
N ILE A 49 0.64 -9.32 4.81
CA ILE A 49 1.23 -8.94 3.52
C ILE A 49 1.11 -10.14 2.57
N ASP A 50 0.39 -9.95 1.45
CA ASP A 50 0.29 -10.97 0.39
C ASP A 50 1.67 -11.21 -0.23
N ASP A 51 2.09 -12.48 -0.33
CA ASP A 51 3.46 -12.84 -0.72
C ASP A 51 3.77 -12.40 -2.15
N LYS A 52 2.83 -12.58 -3.07
CA LYS A 52 2.93 -12.18 -4.48
C LYS A 52 2.97 -10.67 -4.60
N PHE A 53 2.13 -9.96 -3.86
CA PHE A 53 2.14 -8.51 -3.81
C PHE A 53 3.46 -7.98 -3.23
N CYS A 54 3.97 -8.61 -2.17
CA CYS A 54 5.24 -8.23 -1.57
C CYS A 54 6.40 -8.42 -2.54
N VAL A 55 6.58 -9.64 -3.07
CA VAL A 55 7.65 -9.98 -4.01
C VAL A 55 7.59 -9.14 -5.28
N TRP A 56 6.39 -8.82 -5.78
CA TRP A 56 6.23 -7.95 -6.95
C TRP A 56 6.61 -6.49 -6.65
N GLN A 57 6.26 -5.97 -5.47
CA GLN A 57 6.54 -4.59 -5.10
C GLN A 57 7.99 -4.37 -4.64
N THR A 58 8.64 -5.39 -4.09
CA THR A 58 9.93 -5.28 -3.41
C THR A 58 11.03 -6.20 -3.96
N SER A 59 10.88 -6.68 -5.21
CA SER A 59 11.85 -7.60 -5.82
C SER A 59 13.29 -7.11 -5.62
N TYR A 60 14.22 -8.02 -5.31
CA TYR A 60 15.61 -7.67 -4.97
C TYR A 60 16.23 -6.77 -6.04
N ALA A 61 15.99 -7.04 -7.33
CA ALA A 61 16.47 -6.21 -8.44
C ALA A 61 16.04 -4.74 -8.38
N THR A 62 14.87 -4.45 -7.80
CA THR A 62 14.34 -3.09 -7.58
C THR A 62 14.79 -2.47 -6.27
N THR A 63 15.28 -3.26 -5.32
CA THR A 63 15.61 -2.82 -3.96
C THR A 63 17.10 -2.89 -3.64
N VAL A 64 17.92 -3.40 -4.58
CA VAL A 64 19.39 -3.41 -4.46
C VAL A 64 19.90 -1.99 -4.20
N GLY A 65 20.60 -1.82 -3.08
CA GLY A 65 21.24 -0.57 -2.69
C GLY A 65 20.40 0.33 -1.79
N LEU A 66 19.09 0.05 -1.66
CA LEU A 66 18.23 0.76 -0.71
C LEU A 66 18.57 0.37 0.73
N ASP A 67 18.35 1.31 1.64
CA ASP A 67 18.13 1.02 3.05
C ASP A 67 16.63 0.92 3.33
N LEU A 68 16.28 0.62 4.58
CA LEU A 68 14.89 0.42 4.97
C LEU A 68 14.04 1.69 4.82
N SER A 69 14.59 2.88 5.07
CA SER A 69 13.90 4.16 4.77
C SER A 69 13.63 4.29 3.27
N GLY A 70 14.62 4.03 2.42
CA GLY A 70 14.45 4.01 0.97
C GLY A 70 13.44 2.96 0.49
N LEU A 71 13.36 1.80 1.15
CA LEU A 71 12.34 0.79 0.87
C LEU A 71 10.93 1.28 1.20
N VAL A 72 10.75 1.92 2.37
CA VAL A 72 9.46 2.48 2.79
C VAL A 72 9.01 3.58 1.82
N ASP A 73 9.89 4.52 1.47
CA ASP A 73 9.59 5.57 0.48
C ASP A 73 9.21 4.98 -0.88
N MET A 74 9.95 3.96 -1.37
CA MET A 74 9.62 3.28 -2.61
C MET A 74 8.23 2.64 -2.58
N VAL A 75 7.89 1.95 -1.49
CA VAL A 75 6.58 1.31 -1.31
C VAL A 75 5.47 2.35 -1.24
N LEU A 76 5.66 3.45 -0.52
CA LEU A 76 4.70 4.55 -0.45
C LEU A 76 4.46 5.17 -1.83
N LYS A 77 5.52 5.48 -2.59
CA LYS A 77 5.41 6.02 -3.96
C LYS A 77 4.67 5.09 -4.92
N LYS A 78 5.00 3.79 -4.91
CA LYS A 78 4.31 2.78 -5.72
C LYS A 78 2.83 2.66 -5.35
N THR A 79 2.53 2.69 -4.05
CA THR A 79 1.16 2.63 -3.55
C THR A 79 0.37 3.88 -3.93
N GLN A 80 0.96 5.08 -3.84
CA GLN A 80 0.36 6.33 -4.28
C GLN A 80 0.05 6.30 -5.79
N ALA A 81 1.01 5.85 -6.61
CA ALA A 81 0.83 5.73 -8.06
C ALA A 81 -0.33 4.78 -8.41
N PHE A 82 -0.39 3.62 -7.75
CA PHE A 82 -1.49 2.67 -7.93
C PHE A 82 -2.85 3.24 -7.47
N GLY A 83 -2.86 3.94 -6.33
CA GLY A 83 -4.04 4.66 -5.83
C GLY A 83 -4.56 5.68 -6.83
N ASN A 84 -3.66 6.50 -7.42
CA ASN A 84 -4.00 7.49 -8.43
C ASN A 84 -4.58 6.87 -9.72
N MET A 85 -3.99 5.76 -10.19
CA MET A 85 -4.51 5.04 -11.36
C MET A 85 -5.93 4.53 -11.12
N ASN A 86 -6.18 3.95 -9.94
CA ASN A 86 -7.51 3.48 -9.58
C ASN A 86 -8.49 4.63 -9.37
N LEU A 87 -8.09 5.73 -8.73
CA LEU A 87 -8.91 6.93 -8.57
C LEU A 87 -9.37 7.46 -9.93
N SER A 88 -8.45 7.60 -10.89
CA SER A 88 -8.77 8.03 -12.25
C SER A 88 -9.77 7.10 -12.92
N SER A 89 -9.56 5.78 -12.80
CA SER A 89 -10.45 4.76 -13.34
C SER A 89 -11.86 4.84 -12.73
N MET A 90 -11.96 4.99 -11.40
CA MET A 90 -13.25 5.09 -10.70
C MET A 90 -13.99 6.38 -11.05
N LYS A 91 -13.28 7.52 -11.20
CA LYS A 91 -13.86 8.78 -11.70
C LYS A 91 -14.43 8.60 -13.11
N GLY A 92 -13.69 7.92 -13.99
CA GLY A 92 -14.16 7.58 -15.33
C GLY A 92 -15.44 6.74 -15.28
N LEU A 93 -15.43 5.63 -14.55
CA LEU A 93 -16.55 4.71 -14.44
C LEU A 93 -17.80 5.33 -13.80
N ALA A 94 -17.63 6.16 -12.76
CA ALA A 94 -18.73 6.91 -12.15
C ALA A 94 -19.40 7.89 -13.13
N THR A 95 -18.65 8.37 -14.12
CA THR A 95 -19.14 9.30 -15.14
C THR A 95 -19.83 8.57 -16.29
N THR A 96 -19.29 7.42 -16.72
CA THR A 96 -19.74 6.72 -17.94
C THR A 96 -20.80 5.65 -17.69
N THR A 97 -20.93 5.12 -16.47
CA THR A 97 -21.92 4.08 -16.20
C THR A 97 -23.35 4.60 -16.21
N THR A 98 -24.26 3.82 -16.78
CA THR A 98 -25.71 4.11 -16.80
C THR A 98 -26.45 3.44 -15.64
N ASP A 99 -25.83 2.44 -15.00
CA ASP A 99 -26.43 1.75 -13.86
C ASP A 99 -26.31 2.63 -12.59
N PRO A 100 -27.43 2.97 -11.94
CA PRO A 100 -27.43 3.90 -10.81
C PRO A 100 -26.74 3.32 -9.56
N TYR A 101 -26.81 2.01 -9.34
CA TYR A 101 -26.17 1.35 -8.21
C TYR A 101 -24.64 1.31 -8.37
N LEU A 102 -24.17 0.95 -9.56
CA LEU A 102 -22.75 0.99 -9.90
C LEU A 102 -22.22 2.42 -9.87
N LYS A 103 -22.99 3.40 -10.34
CA LYS A 103 -22.61 4.82 -10.27
C LYS A 103 -22.32 5.25 -8.85
N GLU A 104 -23.21 4.93 -7.91
CA GLU A 104 -23.04 5.30 -6.51
C GLU A 104 -21.86 4.55 -5.87
N THR A 105 -21.71 3.26 -6.19
CA THR A 105 -20.56 2.46 -5.76
C THR A 105 -19.23 3.06 -6.22
N TYR A 106 -19.13 3.51 -7.47
CA TYR A 106 -17.92 4.14 -7.97
C TYR A 106 -17.64 5.50 -7.32
N LYS A 107 -18.67 6.28 -6.96
CA LYS A 107 -18.45 7.52 -6.20
C LYS A 107 -17.90 7.25 -4.80
N ILE A 108 -18.40 6.22 -4.12
CA ILE A 108 -17.86 5.80 -2.82
C ILE A 108 -16.39 5.40 -2.98
N CYS A 109 -16.08 4.59 -4.00
CA CYS A 109 -14.68 4.27 -4.34
C CYS A 109 -13.81 5.51 -4.54
N VAL A 110 -14.31 6.55 -5.24
CA VAL A 110 -13.57 7.79 -5.47
C VAL A 110 -13.20 8.44 -4.14
N ILE A 111 -14.15 8.55 -3.21
CA ILE A 111 -13.90 9.11 -1.88
C ILE A 111 -12.86 8.29 -1.12
N ASP A 112 -13.00 6.96 -1.12
CA ASP A 112 -12.06 6.07 -0.42
C ASP A 112 -10.64 6.13 -0.98
N TYR A 113 -10.49 6.28 -2.30
CA TYR A 113 -9.19 6.47 -2.92
C TYR A 113 -8.59 7.84 -2.62
N GLU A 114 -9.37 8.91 -2.62
CA GLU A 114 -8.90 10.25 -2.24
C GLU A 114 -8.39 10.28 -0.79
N LEU A 115 -9.14 9.67 0.14
CA LEU A 115 -8.71 9.53 1.54
C LEU A 115 -7.44 8.68 1.67
N ALA A 116 -7.35 7.56 0.94
CA ALA A 116 -6.18 6.70 0.98
C ALA A 116 -4.93 7.40 0.42
N ILE A 117 -5.05 8.14 -0.68
CA ILE A 117 -3.95 8.93 -1.26
C ILE A 117 -3.47 9.99 -0.26
N THR A 118 -4.40 10.71 0.36
CA THR A 118 -4.08 11.72 1.39
C THR A 118 -3.33 11.09 2.57
N ALA A 119 -3.74 9.90 3.02
CA ALA A 119 -3.05 9.18 4.09
C ALA A 119 -1.63 8.74 3.69
N ILE A 120 -1.42 8.34 2.43
CA ILE A 120 -0.11 7.98 1.89
C ILE A 120 0.80 9.20 1.82
N GLU A 121 0.29 10.35 1.36
CA GLU A 121 1.02 11.63 1.35
C GLU A 121 1.42 12.06 2.77
N GLY A 122 0.50 11.88 3.73
CA GLY A 122 0.80 12.07 5.15
C GLY A 122 1.92 11.15 5.62
N ALA A 123 1.88 9.86 5.27
CA ALA A 123 2.93 8.90 5.64
C ALA A 123 4.29 9.22 5.01
N GLN A 124 4.33 9.72 3.78
CA GLN A 124 5.56 10.16 3.11
C GLN A 124 6.25 11.32 3.86
N ALA A 125 5.49 12.17 4.55
CA ALA A 125 6.07 13.26 5.36
C ALA A 125 6.83 12.77 6.60
N PHE A 126 6.65 11.50 7.01
CA PHE A 126 7.31 10.87 8.15
C PHE A 126 8.38 9.83 7.75
N ALA A 127 8.58 9.58 6.45
CA ALA A 127 9.45 8.54 5.91
C ALA A 127 10.89 9.01 5.66
#